data_AF-A0A523SA11-F1
#
_entry.id   AF-A0A523SA11-F1
#
_cell.length_a   1.000
_cell.length_b   1.000
_cell.length_c   1.000
_cell.angle_alpha   90.00
_cell.angle_beta   90.00
_cell.angle_gamma   90.00
#
_symmetry.space_group_name_H-M   'P 1'
#
loop_
_entity.id
_entity.type
_entity.pdbx_description
1 polymer ?
#
loop_
_entity_poly.entity_id
_entity_poly.type
_entity_poly.pdbx_seq_one_letter_code
_entity_poly.pdbx_strand_id
1 'polypeptide(L)' 'MKTEVILYLIILILGIVTAIAPWTFAPVCMTEMRCYFTRDVMTVLGAAISVVALLGMYKSME' A
#
# COMPACT_ATOMS: atom_id res chain seq x y z
N MET A 1 -2.80 -6.38 22.31
CA MET A 1 -1.81 -5.30 22.12
C MET A 1 -0.62 -5.74 21.27
N LYS A 2 0.33 -6.56 21.76
CA LYS A 2 1.57 -6.85 21.00
C LYS A 2 1.35 -7.49 19.62
N THR A 3 0.44 -8.45 19.51
CA THR A 3 0.13 -9.15 18.26
C THR A 3 -0.61 -8.28 17.24
N GLU A 4 -1.49 -7.39 17.70
CA GLU A 4 -2.26 -6.50 16.81
C GLU A 4 -1.37 -5.42 16.21
N VAL A 5 -0.47 -4.84 17.01
CA VAL A 5 0.52 -3.88 16.52
C VAL A 5 1.44 -4.51 15.46
N ILE A 6 1.88 -5.76 15.67
CA ILE A 6 2.67 -6.51 14.67
C ILE A 6 1.86 -6.71 13.38
N LEU A 7 0.58 -7.08 13.50
CA LEU A 7 -0.29 -7.26 12.35
C LEU A 7 -0.44 -5.97 11.55
N TYR A 8 -0.74 -4.84 12.20
CA TYR A 8 -0.85 -3.55 11.52
C TYR A 8 0.47 -3.09 10.90
N LEU A 9 1.61 -3.39 11.54
CA LEU A 9 2.92 -3.10 10.98
C LEU A 9 3.19 -3.91 9.70
N ILE A 10 2.79 -5.18 9.65
CA ILE A 10 2.88 -6.00 8.43
C ILE A 10 1.98 -5.43 7.33
N ILE A 11 0.74 -5.06 7.66
CA ILE A 11 -0.22 -4.48 6.70
C ILE A 11 0.30 -3.14 6.17
N LEU A 12 0.92 -2.33 7.03
CA LEU A 12 1.55 -1.07 6.64
C LEU A 12 2.64 -1.30 5.58
N ILE A 13 3.55 -2.23 5.84
CA ILE A 13 4.63 -2.58 4.92
C ILE A 13 4.05 -3.09 3.60
N LEU A 14 3.07 -3.98 3.65
CA LEU A 14 2.39 -4.47 2.44
C LEU A 14 1.72 -3.35 1.64
N GLY A 15 1.07 -2.40 2.31
CA GLY A 15 0.45 -1.22 1.69
C GLY A 15 1.48 -0.33 0.98
N ILE A 16 2.62 -0.10 1.61
CA ILE A 16 3.72 0.68 1.02
C ILE A 16 4.29 -0.04 -0.21
N VAL A 17 4.54 -1.35 -0.10
CA VAL A 17 5.05 -2.16 -1.21
C VAL A 17 4.05 -2.16 -2.38
N THR A 18 2.75 -2.32 -2.12
CA THR A 18 1.73 -2.26 -3.18
C THR A 18 1.61 -0.88 -3.81
N ALA A 19 1.84 0.20 -3.05
CA ALA A 19 1.81 1.55 -3.60
C ALA A 19 2.99 1.83 -4.55
N ILE A 20 4.17 1.29 -4.22
CA ILE A 20 5.45 1.54 -4.93
C ILE A 20 5.67 0.55 -6.07
N ALA A 21 5.28 -0.72 -5.91
CA ALA A 21 5.45 -1.78 -6.90
C ALA A 21 5.06 -1.38 -8.33
N PRO A 22 3.90 -0.75 -8.62
CA PRO A 22 3.56 -0.42 -9.99
C PRO A 22 4.51 0.62 -10.63
N TRP A 23 5.23 1.43 -9.84
CA TRP A 23 6.21 2.38 -10.36
C TRP A 23 7.49 1.70 -10.88
N THR A 24 7.81 0.50 -10.39
CA THR A 24 8.94 -0.29 -10.89
C THR A 24 8.58 -1.05 -12.17
N PHE A 25 7.30 -1.38 -12.37
CA PHE A 25 6.81 -2.12 -13.55
C PHE A 25 6.25 -1.22 -14.67
N ALA A 26 5.88 0.03 -14.36
CA ALA A 26 5.41 1.02 -15.35
C ALA A 26 6.32 1.20 -16.59
N PRO A 27 7.66 1.24 -16.50
CA PRO A 27 8.52 1.42 -17.69
C PRO A 27 8.61 0.18 -18.60
N VAL A 28 8.11 -0.98 -18.15
CA VAL A 28 8.21 -2.27 -18.88
C VAL A 28 6.88 -2.66 -19.54
N CYS A 29 5.88 -1.81 -19.45
CA CYS A 29 4.52 -2.14 -19.85
C CYS A 29 4.29 -2.05 -21.36
N MET A 30 3.72 -3.11 -21.95
CA MET A 30 3.39 -3.16 -23.38
C MET A 30 2.20 -2.29 -23.80
N THR A 31 1.35 -1.85 -22.85
CA THR A 31 0.20 -0.97 -23.13
C THR A 31 0.19 0.22 -22.19
N GLU A 32 0.65 1.37 -22.68
CA GLU A 32 0.86 2.57 -21.86
C GLU A 32 -0.43 3.03 -21.14
N MET A 33 -1.54 3.22 -21.87
CA MET A 33 -2.78 3.76 -21.26
C MET A 33 -3.35 2.91 -20.13
N ARG A 34 -3.28 1.58 -20.22
CA ARG A 34 -3.79 0.68 -19.17
C ARG A 34 -2.83 0.60 -17.98
N CYS A 35 -1.53 0.71 -18.21
CA CYS A 35 -0.55 0.65 -17.14
C CYS A 35 -0.49 1.93 -16.31
N TYR A 36 -0.64 3.10 -16.91
CA TYR A 36 -0.74 4.36 -16.14
C TYR A 36 -1.98 4.37 -15.23
N PHE A 37 -3.14 3.98 -15.75
CA PHE A 37 -4.36 3.88 -14.93
C PHE A 37 -4.23 2.83 -13.81
N THR A 38 -3.71 1.65 -14.15
CA THR A 38 -3.51 0.57 -13.18
C THR A 38 -2.48 0.93 -12.12
N ARG A 39 -1.42 1.66 -12.50
CA ARG A 39 -0.44 2.24 -11.58
C ARG A 39 -1.10 3.19 -10.62
N ASP A 40 -1.82 4.18 -11.12
CA ASP A 40 -2.44 5.22 -10.29
C ASP A 40 -3.44 4.61 -9.31
N VAL A 41 -4.26 3.66 -9.77
CA VAL A 41 -5.21 2.92 -8.91
C VAL A 41 -4.49 2.13 -7.82
N MET A 42 -3.44 1.37 -8.16
CA MET A 42 -2.69 0.61 -7.14
C MET A 42 -1.95 1.51 -6.16
N THR A 43 -1.42 2.64 -6.62
CA THR A 43 -0.77 3.62 -5.74
C THR A 43 -1.76 4.20 -4.74
N VAL A 44 -2.96 4.58 -5.19
CA VAL A 44 -4.01 5.09 -4.31
C VAL A 44 -4.50 4.00 -3.35
N LEU A 45 -4.69 2.77 -3.83
CA LEU A 45 -5.14 1.65 -3.00
C LEU A 45 -4.11 1.28 -1.93
N GLY A 46 -2.84 1.13 -2.30
CA GLY A 46 -1.74 0.85 -1.37
C GLY A 46 -1.58 1.96 -0.33
N ALA A 47 -1.67 3.22 -0.75
CA ALA A 47 -1.65 4.36 0.17
C ALA A 47 -2.81 4.33 1.16
N ALA A 48 -4.03 4.02 0.70
CA ALA A 48 -5.20 3.90 1.57
C ALA A 48 -5.03 2.78 2.61
N ILE A 49 -4.50 1.62 2.19
CA ILE A 49 -4.20 0.50 3.09
C ILE A 49 -3.17 0.91 4.15
N SER A 50 -2.09 1.60 3.75
CA SER A 50 -1.08 2.10 4.68
C SER A 50 -1.66 3.10 5.70
N VAL A 51 -2.54 4.00 5.27
CA VAL A 51 -3.20 4.97 6.17
C VAL A 51 -4.10 4.26 7.17
N VAL A 52 -4.91 3.28 6.73
CA VAL A 52 -5.76 2.50 7.63
C VAL A 52 -4.92 1.71 8.64
N ALA A 53 -3.80 1.13 8.21
CA ALA A 53 -2.88 0.43 9.11
C ALA A 53 -2.25 1.36 10.15
N LEU A 54 -1.88 2.59 9.77
CA LEU A 54 -1.40 3.63 10.70
C LEU A 54 -2.45 4.00 11.74
N LEU A 55 -3.68 4.22 11.31
CA LEU A 55 -4.79 4.54 12.21
C LEU A 55 -5.10 3.37 13.16
N GLY A 56 -5.04 2.13 12.65
CA GLY A 56 -5.17 0.92 13.44
C GLY A 56 -4.07 0.77 14.49
N MET A 57 -2.80 1.03 14.12
CA MET A 57 -1.70 1.08 15.08
C MET A 57 -1.92 2.13 16.16
N TYR A 58 -2.31 3.35 15.78
CA TYR A 58 -2.53 4.45 16.73
C TYR A 58 -3.61 4.10 17.75
N LYS A 59 -4.75 3.56 17.29
CA LYS A 59 -5.83 3.12 18.19
C LYS A 59 -5.47 1.91 19.05
N SER A 60 -4.59 1.03 18.58
CA SER A 60 -4.17 -0.15 19.36
C SER A 60 -3.16 0.21 20.47
N MET A 61 -2.64 1.45 20.46
CA MET A 61 -1.75 2.00 21.50
C MET A 61 -2.48 2.86 22.55
N GLU A 62 -3.73 3.25 22.29
CA GLU A 62 -4.63 3.91 23.24
C GLU A 62 -5.22 2.87 24.22
#